data_AF-A0A428XHS8-F1
#
_entry.id   AF-A0A428XHS8-F1
#
_cell.length_a   1.000
_cell.length_b   1.000
_cell.length_c   1.000
_cell.angle_alpha   90.00
_cell.angle_beta   90.00
_cell.angle_gamma   90.00
#
_symmetry.space_group_name_H-M   'P 1'
#
loop_
_entity.id
_entity.type
_entity.pdbx_description
1 polymer ?
#
loop_
_entity_poly.entity_id
_entity_poly.type
_entity_poly.pdbx_seq_one_letter_code
_entity_poly.pdbx_strand_id
1 'polypeptide(L)'
;MDVESLAGSPWQYAPNGNSSPDGLGEVRRFLSRYDNLLGIAPLEPIAPPSLNASVTAAHEAYQAARYEDVIAGLPSLLSDADVLHRTAVGDERRDALLGYSSAYAVAAKLLTKVGAGDLSLLAADRCASAAVEADSMTARGMAAYQVVCALLRSERPEDAEPLAVRMAE
;
A
#
# COMPACT_ATOMS: atom_id res chain seq x y z
N MET A 1 31.67 17.54 20.87
CA MET A 1 30.71 18.17 21.79
C MET A 1 29.39 17.51 21.49
N ASP A 2 28.95 16.62 22.39
CA ASP A 2 27.85 15.71 22.15
C ASP A 2 26.50 16.42 22.31
N VAL A 3 25.57 16.16 21.39
CA VAL A 3 24.22 16.76 21.37
C VAL A 3 23.39 16.42 22.62
N GLU A 4 23.85 15.46 23.43
CA GLU A 4 23.22 15.04 24.69
C GLU A 4 23.37 16.06 25.83
N SER A 5 24.28 17.04 25.71
CA SER A 5 24.55 17.98 26.81
C SER A 5 23.56 19.15 26.93
N LEU A 6 22.65 19.34 25.97
CA LEU A 6 21.74 20.50 25.94
C LEU A 6 20.31 20.23 26.45
N ALA A 7 19.92 18.97 26.66
CA ALA A 7 18.51 18.61 26.90
C ALA A 7 18.19 18.13 28.33
N GLY A 8 19.17 17.85 29.20
CA GLY A 8 18.93 17.54 30.61
C GLY A 8 18.07 16.28 30.90
N SER A 9 17.74 15.49 29.89
CA SER A 9 17.09 14.19 30.02
C SER A 9 17.40 13.33 28.80
N PRO A 10 17.51 12.00 28.96
CA PRO A 10 17.68 11.10 27.83
C PRO A 10 16.51 11.30 26.87
N TRP A 11 16.80 11.36 25.57
CA TRP A 11 15.80 11.38 24.51
C TRP A 11 15.06 10.04 24.51
N GLN A 12 14.10 9.90 25.41
CA GLN A 12 13.13 8.83 25.38
C GLN A 12 12.13 9.21 24.30
N TYR A 13 12.17 8.46 23.19
CA TYR A 13 11.24 8.54 22.07
C TYR A 13 9.85 8.97 22.56
N ALA A 14 9.39 10.14 22.11
CA ALA A 14 8.23 10.82 22.67
C ALA A 14 7.04 9.84 22.81
N PRO A 15 6.51 9.63 24.04
CA PRO A 15 5.36 8.79 24.27
C PRO A 15 4.11 9.58 23.89
N ASN A 16 3.79 9.62 22.60
CA ASN A 16 2.45 9.98 22.15
C ASN A 16 1.58 8.72 22.20
N GLY A 17 1.32 8.24 23.42
CA GLY A 17 0.39 7.16 23.68
C GLY A 17 -1.02 7.70 23.87
N ASN A 18 -1.87 7.54 22.86
CA ASN A 18 -3.34 7.42 22.95
C ASN A 18 -3.97 7.50 21.53
N SER A 19 -3.72 6.55 20.64
CA SER A 19 -4.32 5.20 20.62
C SER A 19 -3.72 4.50 19.39
N SER A 20 -3.82 3.18 19.26
CA SER A 20 -3.89 2.61 17.90
C SER A 20 -5.39 2.45 17.62
N PRO A 21 -6.13 3.48 17.16
CA PRO A 21 -7.57 3.35 17.05
C PRO A 21 -7.91 2.68 15.70
N ASP A 22 -8.47 1.48 15.78
CA ASP A 22 -9.18 0.70 14.73
C ASP A 22 -8.47 0.37 13.39
N GLY A 23 -7.95 1.34 12.64
CA GLY A 23 -7.69 1.15 11.20
C GLY A 23 -6.61 0.12 10.85
N LEU A 24 -5.45 0.12 11.52
CA LEU A 24 -4.36 -0.82 11.20
C LEU A 24 -4.74 -2.28 11.50
N GLY A 25 -5.53 -2.50 12.55
CA GLY A 25 -6.03 -3.83 12.89
C GLY A 25 -6.97 -4.37 11.82
N GLU A 26 -7.87 -3.52 11.32
CA GLU A 26 -8.76 -3.84 10.21
C GLU A 26 -8.01 -4.08 8.91
N VAL A 27 -7.02 -3.25 8.57
CA VAL A 27 -6.17 -3.44 7.39
C VAL A 27 -5.41 -4.76 7.48
N ARG A 28 -4.84 -5.10 8.65
CA ARG A 28 -4.19 -6.39 8.87
C ARG A 28 -5.16 -7.55 8.68
N ARG A 29 -6.35 -7.44 9.28
CA ARG A 29 -7.42 -8.45 9.14
C ARG A 29 -7.80 -8.61 7.68
N PHE A 30 -7.95 -7.52 6.94
CA PHE A 30 -8.28 -7.50 5.51
C PHE A 30 -7.20 -8.17 4.67
N LEU A 31 -5.94 -7.76 4.80
CA LEU A 31 -4.83 -8.30 4.02
C LEU A 31 -4.57 -9.80 4.29
N SER A 32 -4.97 -10.27 5.47
CA SER A 32 -4.90 -11.67 5.89
C SER A 32 -6.18 -12.47 5.58
N ARG A 33 -7.13 -11.90 4.82
CA ARG A 33 -8.27 -12.65 4.30
C ARG A 33 -7.78 -13.53 3.16
N TYR A 34 -7.96 -14.83 3.31
CA TYR A 34 -7.69 -15.80 2.27
C TYR A 34 -8.99 -16.23 1.58
N ASP A 35 -9.90 -15.28 1.39
CA ASP A 35 -11.24 -15.49 0.83
C ASP A 35 -11.18 -16.25 -0.51
N ASN A 36 -10.17 -15.95 -1.34
CA ASN A 36 -9.92 -16.67 -2.59
C ASN A 36 -9.58 -18.15 -2.39
N LEU A 37 -8.74 -18.46 -1.40
CA LEU A 37 -8.41 -19.85 -1.04
C LEU A 37 -9.64 -20.60 -0.52
N LEU A 38 -10.52 -19.87 0.16
CA LEU A 38 -11.77 -20.38 0.73
C LEU A 38 -12.93 -20.42 -0.28
N GLY A 39 -12.73 -19.96 -1.52
CA GLY A 39 -13.77 -19.92 -2.54
C GLY A 39 -14.91 -18.93 -2.25
N ILE A 40 -14.66 -17.91 -1.42
CA ILE A 40 -15.67 -16.89 -1.08
C ILE A 40 -15.77 -15.89 -2.25
N ALA A 41 -16.93 -15.87 -2.88
CA ALA A 41 -17.21 -14.97 -4.01
C ALA A 41 -17.33 -13.50 -3.56
N PRO A 42 -16.94 -12.54 -4.43
CA PRO A 42 -17.20 -11.12 -4.19
C PRO A 42 -18.71 -10.85 -3.99
N LEU A 43 -19.05 -9.95 -3.06
CA LEU A 43 -20.45 -9.64 -2.72
C LEU A 43 -21.18 -8.90 -3.84
N GLU A 44 -20.57 -7.85 -4.43
CA GLU A 44 -21.15 -7.06 -5.53
C GLU A 44 -20.08 -6.51 -6.48
N PRO A 45 -20.29 -6.51 -7.81
CA PRO A 45 -19.37 -5.90 -8.78
C PRO A 45 -19.31 -4.37 -8.66
N ILE A 46 -18.12 -3.79 -8.86
CA ILE A 46 -17.89 -2.34 -8.87
C ILE A 46 -17.38 -1.91 -10.24
N ALA A 47 -17.80 -0.73 -10.70
CA ALA A 47 -17.37 -0.20 -11.99
C ALA A 47 -15.92 0.35 -11.91
N PRO A 48 -15.05 0.08 -12.91
CA PRO A 48 -13.65 0.57 -12.93
C PRO A 48 -13.46 2.08 -12.73
N PRO A 49 -14.28 2.97 -13.31
CA PRO A 49 -14.12 4.41 -13.12
C PRO A 49 -14.29 4.85 -11.65
N SER A 50 -15.13 4.14 -10.89
CA SER A 50 -15.34 4.40 -9.47
C SER A 50 -14.10 4.08 -8.64
N LEU A 51 -13.38 2.99 -8.98
CA LEU A 51 -12.12 2.65 -8.32
C LEU A 51 -11.06 3.72 -8.57
N ASN A 52 -10.90 4.19 -9.81
CA ASN A 52 -9.90 5.21 -10.13
C ASN A 52 -10.13 6.51 -9.36
N ALA A 53 -11.39 6.94 -9.20
CA ALA A 53 -11.74 8.10 -8.39
C ALA A 53 -11.38 7.90 -6.91
N SER A 54 -11.74 6.75 -6.31
CA SER A 54 -11.40 6.42 -4.93
C SER A 54 -9.89 6.34 -4.68
N VAL A 55 -9.14 5.76 -5.61
CA VAL A 55 -7.67 5.72 -5.58
C VAL A 55 -7.09 7.14 -5.61
N THR A 56 -7.60 8.00 -6.50
CA THR A 56 -7.15 9.39 -6.62
C THR A 56 -7.39 10.15 -5.31
N ALA A 57 -8.60 10.06 -4.76
CA ALA A 57 -8.94 10.68 -3.48
C ALA A 57 -8.05 10.18 -2.32
N ALA A 58 -7.74 8.88 -2.28
CA ALA A 58 -6.85 8.32 -1.28
C ALA A 58 -5.40 8.79 -1.45
N HIS A 59 -4.93 8.94 -2.70
CA HIS A 59 -3.64 9.57 -2.98
C HIS A 59 -3.58 11.01 -2.47
N GLU A 60 -4.60 11.82 -2.77
CA GLU A 60 -4.70 13.21 -2.35
C GLU A 60 -4.76 13.34 -0.83
N ALA A 61 -5.58 12.53 -0.16
CA ALA A 61 -5.66 12.49 1.30
C ALA A 61 -4.32 12.13 1.94
N TYR A 62 -3.59 11.16 1.38
CA TYR A 62 -2.24 10.83 1.84
C TYR A 62 -1.27 12.02 1.68
N GLN A 63 -1.29 12.70 0.52
CA GLN A 63 -0.41 13.85 0.28
C GLN A 63 -0.75 15.04 1.18
N ALA A 64 -2.02 15.19 1.54
CA ALA A 64 -2.49 16.17 2.52
C ALA A 64 -2.21 15.76 3.99
N ALA A 65 -1.44 14.69 4.22
CA ALA A 65 -1.13 14.13 5.54
C ALA A 65 -2.35 13.70 6.37
N ARG A 66 -3.50 13.44 5.72
CA ARG A 66 -4.72 12.91 6.37
C ARG A 66 -4.64 11.39 6.50
N TYR A 67 -3.61 10.89 7.19
CA TYR A 67 -3.30 9.46 7.25
C TYR A 67 -4.38 8.63 7.95
N GLU A 68 -5.08 9.22 8.92
CA GLU A 68 -6.22 8.59 9.61
C GLU A 68 -7.39 8.31 8.65
N ASP A 69 -7.70 9.26 7.76
CA ASP A 69 -8.73 9.08 6.74
C ASP A 69 -8.34 7.96 5.76
N VAL A 70 -7.07 7.94 5.33
CA VAL A 70 -6.58 6.93 4.38
C VAL A 70 -6.60 5.55 5.03
N ILE A 71 -6.15 5.40 6.28
CA ILE A 71 -6.11 4.08 6.94
C ILE A 71 -7.52 3.53 7.20
N ALA A 72 -8.48 4.39 7.55
CA ALA A 72 -9.87 4.01 7.76
C ALA A 72 -10.56 3.60 6.45
N GLY A 73 -10.27 4.28 5.33
CA GLY A 73 -10.84 3.96 4.02
C GLY A 73 -10.19 2.77 3.30
N LEU A 74 -8.99 2.36 3.73
CA LEU A 74 -8.17 1.40 3.00
C LEU A 74 -8.84 0.01 2.82
N PRO A 75 -9.48 -0.60 3.83
CA PRO A 75 -10.13 -1.90 3.65
C PRO A 75 -11.23 -1.88 2.56
N SER A 76 -12.00 -0.79 2.47
CA SER A 76 -13.02 -0.65 1.43
C SER A 76 -12.37 -0.49 0.05
N LEU A 77 -11.39 0.40 -0.07
CA LEU A 77 -10.67 0.63 -1.33
C LEU A 77 -10.03 -0.67 -1.87
N LEU A 78 -9.39 -1.44 -1.00
CA LEU A 78 -8.77 -2.70 -1.39
C LEU A 78 -9.80 -3.79 -1.69
N SER A 79 -10.94 -3.79 -1.00
CA SER A 79 -12.06 -4.67 -1.33
C SER A 79 -12.54 -4.43 -2.76
N ASP A 80 -12.75 -3.16 -3.13
CA ASP A 80 -13.21 -2.77 -4.47
C ASP A 80 -12.21 -3.17 -5.55
N ALA A 81 -10.92 -2.95 -5.28
CA ALA A 81 -9.82 -3.40 -6.14
C ALA A 81 -9.81 -4.93 -6.31
N ASP A 82 -9.91 -5.69 -5.21
CA ASP A 82 -9.92 -7.15 -5.22
C ASP A 82 -11.15 -7.73 -5.94
N VAL A 83 -12.32 -7.08 -5.84
CA VAL A 83 -13.50 -7.45 -6.64
C VAL A 83 -13.21 -7.27 -8.12
N LEU A 84 -12.80 -6.06 -8.52
CA LEU A 84 -12.61 -5.74 -9.92
C LEU A 84 -11.50 -6.60 -10.56
N HIS A 85 -10.42 -6.84 -9.83
CA HIS A 85 -9.37 -7.77 -10.25
C HIS A 85 -9.86 -9.22 -10.37
N ARG A 86 -10.93 -9.64 -9.71
CA ARG A 86 -11.47 -11.00 -9.87
C ARG A 86 -12.48 -11.12 -11.00
N THR A 87 -13.23 -10.06 -11.28
CA THR A 87 -14.38 -10.10 -12.20
C THR A 87 -14.08 -9.54 -13.59
N ALA A 88 -13.09 -8.65 -13.73
CA ALA A 88 -12.78 -8.01 -15.01
C ALA A 88 -12.17 -9.01 -16.01
N VAL A 89 -12.71 -9.01 -17.23
CA VAL A 89 -12.31 -9.88 -18.33
C VAL A 89 -12.21 -9.08 -19.64
N GLY A 90 -11.56 -9.65 -20.65
CA GLY A 90 -11.43 -9.01 -21.96
C GLY A 90 -10.74 -7.65 -21.86
N ASP A 91 -11.32 -6.66 -22.53
CA ASP A 91 -10.72 -5.31 -22.68
C ASP A 91 -10.61 -4.55 -21.34
N GLU A 92 -11.48 -4.85 -20.36
CA GLU A 92 -11.48 -4.20 -19.05
C GLU A 92 -10.39 -4.75 -18.11
N ARG A 93 -9.79 -5.91 -18.44
CA ARG A 93 -8.83 -6.60 -17.57
C ARG A 93 -7.61 -5.72 -17.25
N ARG A 94 -7.10 -5.03 -18.26
CA ARG A 94 -5.90 -4.18 -18.11
C ARG A 94 -6.17 -2.99 -17.19
N ASP A 95 -7.31 -2.32 -17.37
CA ASP A 95 -7.67 -1.17 -16.54
C ASP A 95 -7.95 -1.59 -15.09
N ALA A 96 -8.58 -2.75 -14.89
CA ALA A 96 -8.75 -3.35 -13.58
C ALA A 96 -7.40 -3.62 -12.87
N LEU A 97 -6.42 -4.16 -13.58
CA LEU A 97 -5.08 -4.40 -13.05
C LEU A 97 -4.35 -3.10 -12.69
N LEU A 98 -4.50 -2.05 -13.49
CA LEU A 98 -3.92 -0.73 -13.21
C LEU A 98 -4.56 -0.09 -11.97
N GLY A 99 -5.89 -0.13 -11.86
CA GLY A 99 -6.61 0.33 -10.68
C GLY A 99 -6.21 -0.44 -9.42
N TYR A 100 -6.11 -1.77 -9.52
CA TYR A 100 -5.63 -2.64 -8.44
C TYR A 100 -4.21 -2.27 -8.01
N SER A 101 -3.28 -2.19 -8.96
CA SER A 101 -1.89 -1.84 -8.69
C SER A 101 -1.79 -0.48 -7.98
N SER A 102 -2.55 0.52 -8.43
CA SER A 102 -2.57 1.85 -7.83
C SER A 102 -3.18 1.86 -6.41
N ALA A 103 -4.27 1.12 -6.17
CA ALA A 103 -4.86 0.97 -4.84
C ALA A 103 -3.87 0.34 -3.85
N TYR A 104 -3.17 -0.72 -4.26
CA TYR A 104 -2.14 -1.34 -3.43
C TYR A 104 -0.87 -0.49 -3.29
N ALA A 105 -0.57 0.41 -4.24
CA ALA A 105 0.48 1.41 -4.06
C ALA A 105 0.13 2.42 -2.94
N VAL A 106 -1.14 2.83 -2.82
CA VAL A 106 -1.61 3.65 -1.69
C VAL A 106 -1.42 2.92 -0.37
N ALA A 107 -1.80 1.65 -0.31
CA ALA A 107 -1.60 0.81 0.87
C ALA A 107 -0.11 0.74 1.24
N ALA A 108 0.77 0.41 0.29
CA ALA A 108 2.19 0.26 0.52
C ALA A 108 2.84 1.54 1.08
N LYS A 109 2.59 2.71 0.47
CA LYS A 109 3.15 3.98 0.97
C LYS A 109 2.62 4.34 2.37
N LEU A 110 1.34 4.09 2.64
CA LEU A 110 0.75 4.37 3.96
C LEU A 110 1.33 3.44 5.02
N LEU A 111 1.41 2.15 4.75
CA LEU A 111 1.94 1.14 5.68
C LEU A 111 3.44 1.36 5.95
N THR A 112 4.20 1.73 4.92
CA THR A 112 5.58 2.25 5.03
C THR A 112 5.64 3.43 5.99
N LYS A 113 4.77 4.43 5.80
CA LYS A 113 4.75 5.66 6.60
C LYS A 113 4.46 5.41 8.07
N VAL A 114 3.52 4.52 8.39
CA VAL A 114 3.13 4.19 9.77
C VAL A 114 4.01 3.10 10.42
N GLY A 115 5.01 2.58 9.70
CA GLY A 115 5.95 1.60 10.22
C GLY A 115 5.46 0.15 10.25
N ALA A 116 4.39 -0.18 9.52
CA ALA A 116 3.90 -1.55 9.35
C ALA A 116 4.66 -2.27 8.23
N GLY A 117 5.95 -2.58 8.46
CA GLY A 117 6.90 -3.12 7.47
C GLY A 117 6.38 -4.35 6.70
N ASP A 118 5.99 -5.41 7.41
CA ASP A 118 5.52 -6.65 6.79
C ASP A 118 4.29 -6.44 5.90
N LEU A 119 3.33 -5.62 6.36
CA LEU A 119 2.13 -5.31 5.58
C LEU A 119 2.46 -4.42 4.39
N SER A 120 3.44 -3.52 4.53
CA SER A 120 3.93 -2.71 3.42
C SER A 120 4.54 -3.57 2.32
N LEU A 121 5.40 -4.52 2.68
CA LEU A 121 6.00 -5.46 1.73
C LEU A 121 4.93 -6.29 1.01
N LEU A 122 3.93 -6.81 1.75
CA LEU A 122 2.81 -7.54 1.17
C LEU A 122 2.02 -6.69 0.17
N ALA A 123 1.70 -5.44 0.52
CA ALA A 123 0.98 -4.54 -0.36
C ALA A 123 1.81 -4.16 -1.61
N ALA A 124 3.10 -3.90 -1.43
CA ALA A 124 4.01 -3.58 -2.52
C ALA A 124 4.20 -4.75 -3.49
N ASP A 125 4.25 -5.98 -2.99
CA ASP A 125 4.33 -7.20 -3.82
C ASP A 125 3.07 -7.40 -4.67
N ARG A 126 1.88 -7.23 -4.08
CA ARG A 126 0.61 -7.26 -4.83
C ARG A 126 0.53 -6.16 -5.88
N CYS A 127 0.98 -4.95 -5.54
CA CYS A 127 1.10 -3.84 -6.48
C CYS A 127 2.01 -4.17 -7.67
N ALA A 128 3.18 -4.76 -7.41
CA ALA A 128 4.15 -5.15 -8.42
C ALA A 128 3.64 -6.28 -9.33
N SER A 129 3.03 -7.30 -8.73
CA SER A 129 2.45 -8.43 -9.47
C SER A 129 1.40 -7.96 -10.48
N ALA A 130 0.47 -7.09 -10.05
CA ALA A 130 -0.55 -6.53 -10.94
C ALA A 130 0.04 -5.61 -12.01
N ALA A 131 1.08 -4.82 -11.69
CA ALA A 131 1.77 -3.98 -12.67
C ALA A 131 2.50 -4.78 -13.76
N VAL A 132 3.06 -5.94 -13.38
CA VAL A 132 3.67 -6.88 -14.32
C VAL A 132 2.61 -7.47 -15.24
N GLU A 133 1.51 -7.96 -14.69
CA GLU A 133 0.40 -8.56 -15.44
C GLU A 133 -0.30 -7.55 -16.37
N ALA A 134 -0.43 -6.28 -15.95
CA ALA A 134 -1.00 -5.20 -16.78
C ALA A 134 -0.14 -4.80 -17.98
N ASP A 135 1.10 -5.30 -18.04
CA ASP A 135 2.13 -4.91 -18.98
C ASP A 135 2.29 -3.39 -19.10
N SER A 136 2.48 -2.73 -17.96
CA SER A 136 2.60 -1.27 -17.86
C SER A 136 3.91 -0.86 -17.20
N MET A 137 4.82 -0.30 -17.98
CA MET A 137 6.11 0.19 -17.47
C MET A 137 5.95 1.31 -16.43
N THR A 138 4.97 2.19 -16.60
CA THR A 138 4.66 3.23 -15.62
C THR A 138 4.20 2.63 -14.29
N ALA A 139 3.32 1.64 -14.33
CA ALA A 139 2.88 0.95 -13.12
C ALA A 139 4.03 0.18 -12.45
N ARG A 140 4.91 -0.45 -13.25
CA ARG A 140 6.10 -1.15 -12.74
C ARG A 140 7.07 -0.19 -12.02
N GLY A 141 7.29 1.00 -12.56
CA GLY A 141 8.11 2.03 -11.91
C GLY A 141 7.54 2.47 -10.56
N MET A 142 6.23 2.75 -10.50
CA MET A 142 5.53 3.05 -9.25
C MET A 142 5.64 1.90 -8.24
N ALA A 143 5.38 0.66 -8.67
CA ALA A 143 5.44 -0.51 -7.81
C ALA A 143 6.86 -0.74 -7.28
N ALA A 144 7.88 -0.63 -8.13
CA ALA A 144 9.28 -0.76 -7.74
C ALA A 144 9.66 0.26 -6.67
N TYR A 145 9.23 1.52 -6.83
CA TYR A 145 9.45 2.54 -5.80
C TYR A 145 8.81 2.15 -4.47
N GLN A 146 7.59 1.61 -4.48
CA GLN A 146 6.94 1.14 -3.25
C GLN A 146 7.68 -0.04 -2.61
N VAL A 147 8.13 -1.02 -3.41
CA VAL A 147 8.92 -2.17 -2.92
C VAL A 147 10.22 -1.70 -2.28
N VAL A 148 10.95 -0.80 -2.94
CA VAL A 148 12.19 -0.20 -2.41
C VAL A 148 11.92 0.50 -1.07
N CYS A 149 10.88 1.34 -0.98
CA CYS A 149 10.52 1.99 0.27
C CYS A 149 10.18 0.98 1.38
N ALA A 150 9.43 -0.07 1.07
CA ALA A 150 9.05 -1.11 2.01
C ALA A 150 10.27 -1.90 2.52
N LEU A 151 11.21 -2.24 1.63
CA LEU A 151 12.47 -2.92 1.99
C LEU A 151 13.34 -2.05 2.88
N LEU A 152 13.52 -0.76 2.54
CA LEU A 152 14.27 0.19 3.37
C LEU A 152 13.64 0.36 4.76
N ARG A 153 12.30 0.42 4.84
CA ARG A 153 11.59 0.47 6.13
C ARG A 153 11.70 -0.80 6.95
N SER A 154 12.03 -1.91 6.32
CA SER A 154 12.22 -3.21 6.95
C SER A 154 13.71 -3.52 7.20
N GLU A 155 14.57 -2.51 7.13
CA GLU A 155 16.02 -2.61 7.36
C GLU A 155 16.74 -3.58 6.41
N ARG A 156 16.28 -3.67 5.15
CA ARG A 156 16.84 -4.52 4.09
C ARG A 156 17.40 -3.71 2.90
N PRO A 157 18.38 -2.81 3.10
CA PRO A 157 18.92 -1.99 2.03
C PRO A 157 19.61 -2.79 0.91
N GLU A 158 20.23 -3.92 1.24
CA GLU A 158 20.92 -4.81 0.30
C GLU A 158 19.97 -5.43 -0.75
N ASP A 159 18.70 -5.62 -0.39
CA ASP A 159 17.67 -6.09 -1.31
C ASP A 159 17.05 -4.93 -2.11
N ALA A 160 17.05 -3.73 -1.53
CA ALA A 160 16.44 -2.54 -2.13
C ALA A 160 17.31 -1.93 -3.24
N GLU A 161 18.63 -1.87 -3.03
CA GLU A 161 19.58 -1.22 -3.94
C GLU A 161 19.56 -1.80 -5.36
N PRO A 162 19.68 -3.14 -5.58
CA PRO A 162 19.71 -3.68 -6.94
C PRO A 162 18.42 -3.42 -7.71
N LEU A 163 17.28 -3.42 -7.02
CA LEU A 163 15.98 -3.11 -7.61
C LEU A 163 15.90 -1.63 -8.01
N ALA A 164 16.34 -0.73 -7.12
CA ALA A 164 16.33 0.70 -7.37
C ALA A 164 17.18 1.08 -8.59
N VAL A 165 18.40 0.52 -8.70
CA VAL A 165 19.32 0.78 -9.82
C VAL A 165 18.71 0.30 -11.13
N ARG A 166 18.27 -0.97 -11.20
CA ARG A 166 17.75 -1.56 -12.44
C ARG A 166 16.47 -0.91 -12.97
N MET A 167 15.68 -0.29 -12.10
CA MET A 167 14.43 0.37 -12.48
C MET A 167 14.63 1.84 -12.89
N ALA A 168 15.84 2.38 -12.70
CA ALA A 168 16.23 3.72 -13.11
C ALA A 168 16.92 3.76 -14.50
N GLU A 169 17.37 2.61 -15.00
CA GLU A 169 17.95 2.40 -16.33
C GLU A 169 16.85 2.29 -17.41
#